data_AF-A0A1X7LDU1-F1
#
_entry.id   AF-A0A1X7LDU1-F1
#
_cell.length_a   1.000
_cell.length_b   1.000
_cell.length_c   1.000
_cell.angle_alpha   90.00
_cell.angle_beta   90.00
_cell.angle_gamma   90.00
#
_symmetry.space_group_name_H-M   'P 1'
#
loop_
_entity.id
_entity.type
_entity.pdbx_description
1 polymer ?
#
loop_
_entity_poly.entity_id
_entity_poly.type
_entity_poly.pdbx_seq_one_letter_code
_entity_poly.pdbx_strand_id
1 'polypeptide(L)' 'MNYIEKKISTNKAMAILAKNGIHVNEKETAIILDFLYLMAKYYSVDPCSLDAESLRRYRTQEKW' A
#
# COMPACT_ATOMS: atom_id res chain seq x y z
N MET A 1 -12.70 12.78 5.06
CA MET A 1 -12.54 11.42 5.64
C MET A 1 -11.14 11.29 6.16
N ASN A 2 -10.97 10.89 7.42
CA ASN A 2 -9.66 10.74 8.06
C ASN A 2 -9.43 9.25 8.26
N TYR A 3 -8.65 8.59 7.39
CA TYR A 3 -8.46 7.15 7.54
C TYR A 3 -7.03 6.64 7.40
N ILE A 4 -6.09 7.50 7.00
CA ILE A 4 -4.67 7.18 7.04
C ILE A 4 -3.98 8.48 7.42
N GLU A 5 -3.35 8.51 8.59
CA GLU A 5 -2.49 9.60 9.00
C GLU A 5 -1.31 9.63 8.01
N LYS A 6 -1.44 10.45 6.96
CA LYS A 6 -0.47 10.52 5.88
C LYS A 6 0.83 11.05 6.48
N LYS A 7 1.88 10.22 6.48
CA LYS A 7 3.22 10.57 6.96
C LYS A 7 3.93 11.61 6.08
N ILE A 8 3.34 11.95 4.93
CA ILE A 8 3.88 12.86 3.93
C ILE A 8 2.80 13.90 3.60
N SER A 9 3.16 15.18 3.64
CA SER A 9 2.29 16.27 3.21
C SER A 9 2.13 16.31 1.69
N THR A 10 1.01 16.86 1.20
CA THR A 10 0.73 17.02 -0.24
C THR A 10 1.84 17.77 -0.96
N ASN A 11 2.38 18.84 -0.36
CA ASN A 11 3.49 19.62 -0.93
C ASN A 11 4.77 18.78 -1.10
N LYS A 12 5.08 17.91 -0.13
CA LYS A 12 6.25 17.03 -0.21
C LYS A 12 6.04 15.95 -1.27
N ALA A 13 4.83 15.41 -1.40
CA ALA A 13 4.49 14.47 -2.46
C ALA A 13 4.59 15.11 -3.85
N MET A 14 4.05 16.32 -4.04
CA MET A 14 4.20 17.10 -5.28
C MET A 14 5.67 17.29 -5.67
N ALA A 15 6.51 17.69 -4.71
CA ALA A 15 7.94 17.90 -4.97
C ALA A 15 8.66 16.61 -5.39
N ILE A 16 8.29 15.46 -4.82
CA ILE A 16 8.84 14.15 -5.22
C ILE A 16 8.37 13.78 -6.62
N LEU A 17 7.08 13.95 -6.93
CA LEU A 17 6.53 13.65 -8.26
C LEU A 17 7.20 14.53 -9.33
N ALA A 18 7.36 15.83 -9.07
CA ALA A 18 8.01 16.77 -9.98
C ALA A 18 9.49 16.41 -10.24
N LYS A 19 10.23 15.94 -9.21
CA LYS A 19 11.60 15.43 -9.37
C LYS A 19 11.69 14.23 -10.32
N ASN A 20 10.59 13.49 -10.48
CA ASN A 20 10.48 12.36 -11.41
C ASN A 20 9.82 12.77 -12.74
N GLY A 21 9.70 14.07 -13.03
CA GLY A 21 9.10 14.60 -14.25
C GLY A 21 7.56 14.57 -14.27
N ILE A 22 6.92 14.18 -13.16
CA ILE A 22 5.46 14.11 -13.03
C ILE A 22 4.96 15.43 -12.42
N HIS A 23 4.45 16.32 -13.26
CA HIS A 23 3.86 17.58 -12.82
C HIS A 23 2.37 17.39 -12.55
N VAL A 24 1.97 17.62 -11.30
CA VAL A 24 0.61 17.45 -10.82
C VAL A 24 0.22 18.62 -9.93
N ASN A 25 -1.07 18.96 -9.91
CA ASN A 25 -1.63 19.92 -8.97
C ASN A 25 -1.94 19.29 -7.61
N GLU A 26 -2.38 20.10 -6.65
CA GLU A 26 -2.66 19.65 -5.29
C GLU A 26 -3.78 18.58 -5.24
N LYS A 27 -4.83 18.76 -6.04
CA LYS A 27 -5.97 17.82 -6.09
C LYS A 27 -5.55 16.46 -6.65
N GLU A 28 -4.79 16.46 -7.75
CA GLU A 28 -4.23 15.26 -8.36
C GLU A 28 -3.28 14.54 -7.39
N THR A 29 -2.43 15.31 -6.70
CA THR A 29 -1.52 14.76 -5.70
C THR A 29 -2.28 14.11 -4.56
N ALA A 30 -3.36 14.73 -4.07
CA ALA A 30 -4.18 14.16 -3.01
C ALA A 30 -4.75 12.79 -3.42
N ILE A 31 -5.28 12.69 -4.64
CA ILE A 31 -5.85 11.45 -5.21
C ILE A 31 -4.77 10.37 -5.36
N ILE A 32 -3.61 10.71 -5.94
CA ILE A 32 -2.49 9.78 -6.10
C ILE A 32 -2.04 9.26 -4.73
N LEU A 33 -1.88 10.18 -3.77
CA LEU A 33 -1.43 9.84 -2.43
C LEU A 33 -2.45 8.94 -1.71
N ASP A 34 -3.75 9.24 -1.82
CA ASP A 34 -4.82 8.39 -1.30
C ASP A 34 -4.78 6.99 -1.92
N PHE A 35 -4.63 6.89 -3.23
CA PHE A 35 -4.53 5.61 -3.93
C PHE A 35 -3.31 4.81 -3.47
N LEU A 36 -2.13 5.43 -3.37
CA LEU A 36 -0.91 4.76 -2.91
C LEU A 36 -1.03 4.28 -1.46
N TYR A 37 -1.63 5.07 -0.58
CA TYR A 37 -1.87 4.66 0.81
C TYR A 37 -2.92 3.55 0.91
N LEU A 38 -3.95 3.57 0.05
CA LEU A 38 -4.90 2.48 -0.09
C LEU A 38 -4.17 1.20 -0.50
N MET A 39 -3.38 1.25 -1.57
CA MET A 39 -2.58 0.10 -2.02
C MET A 39 -1.65 -0.38 -0.92
N ALA A 40 -0.94 0.52 -0.24
CA ALA A 40 -0.08 0.15 0.87
C ALA A 40 -0.86 -0.53 2.01
N LYS A 41 -2.08 -0.09 2.33
CA LYS A 41 -2.91 -0.70 3.38
C LYS A 41 -3.45 -2.08 2.99
N TYR A 42 -3.87 -2.24 1.74
CA TYR A 42 -4.48 -3.50 1.28
C TYR A 42 -3.46 -4.54 0.85
N TYR A 43 -2.29 -4.11 0.36
CA TYR A 43 -1.22 -4.97 -0.13
C TYR A 43 0.02 -4.99 0.79
N SER A 44 -0.05 -4.40 1.98
CA SER A 44 0.83 -4.81 3.10
C SER A 44 0.42 -6.16 3.67
N VAL A 45 0.00 -7.07 2.79
CA VAL A 45 -0.07 -8.50 3.03
C VAL A 45 1.35 -8.92 3.31
N ASP A 46 1.57 -9.31 4.56
CA ASP A 46 2.83 -9.81 5.06
C ASP A 46 3.33 -10.90 4.10
N PRO A 47 4.54 -10.83 3.52
CA PRO A 47 5.08 -11.92 2.73
C PRO A 47 5.13 -13.24 3.53
N CYS A 48 5.11 -13.20 4.87
CA CYS A 48 4.94 -14.37 5.75
C CYS A 48 3.48 -14.80 5.95
N SER A 49 2.47 -13.99 5.62
CA SER A 49 1.06 -14.43 5.68
C SER A 49 0.69 -15.42 4.57
N LEU A 50 1.55 -15.55 3.54
CA LEU A 50 1.45 -16.62 2.55
C LEU A 50 2.02 -17.95 3.06
N ASP A 51 2.69 -18.00 4.22
CA ASP A 51 3.30 -19.22 4.75
C ASP A 51 2.46 -19.87 5.87
N ALA A 52 1.87 -19.13 6.81
CA ALA A 52 1.28 -19.76 7.98
C ALA A 52 -0.02 -20.53 7.66
N GLU A 53 -0.90 -19.97 6.83
CA GLU A 53 -2.17 -20.62 6.47
C GLU A 53 -1.99 -21.62 5.32
N SER A 54 -1.16 -21.28 4.33
CA SER A 54 -0.81 -22.18 3.22
C SER A 54 -0.08 -23.43 3.72
N LEU A 55 0.91 -23.29 4.60
CA LEU A 55 1.63 -24.45 5.18
C LEU A 55 0.74 -25.26 6.14
N ARG A 56 -0.22 -24.64 6.85
CA ARG A 56 -1.21 -25.39 7.65
C ARG A 56 -2.08 -26.30 6.79
N ARG A 57 -2.56 -25.83 5.63
CA ARG A 57 -3.42 -26.63 4.74
C ARG A 57 -2.73 -27.87 4.18
N TYR A 58 -1.42 -27.81 3.95
CA TYR A 58 -0.64 -28.98 3.48
C TYR A 58 -0.16 -29.90 4.61
N ARG A 59 -0.24 -29.49 5.89
CA ARG A 59 0.21 -30.29 7.03
C ARG A 59 -0.79 -31.37 7.47
N THR A 60 -2.08 -31.19 7.19
CA THR A 60 -3.18 -32.10 7.62
C THR A 60 -3.72 -33.02 6.53
N GLN A 61 -3.03 -33.20 5.40
CA GLN A 61 -3.34 -34.35 4.53
C GLN A 61 -2.70 -35.61 5.10
N GLU A 62 -3.21 -36.06 6.25
CA GLU A 62 -3.03 -37.44 6.69
C GLU A 62 -3.82 -38.33 5.73
N LYS A 63 -3.08 -39.08 4.90
CA LYS A 63 -3.59 -40.25 4.20
C LYS A 63 -3.85 -41.34 5.23
N TRP A 64 -5.11 -41.71 5.48
CA TRP A 64 -5.58 -43.09 5.71
C TRP A 64 -7.08 -43.15 5.42
#